data_AF-A0A1A2N418-F1
#
_entry.id   AF-A0A1A2N418-F1
#
_cell.length_a   1.000
_cell.length_b   1.000
_cell.length_c   1.000
_cell.angle_alpha   90.00
_cell.angle_beta   90.00
_cell.angle_gamma   90.00
#
_symmetry.space_group_name_H-M   'P 1'
#
loop_
_entity.id
_entity.type
_entity.pdbx_description
1 polymer ?
#
loop_
_entity_poly.entity_id
_entity_poly.type
_entity_poly.pdbx_seq_one_letter_code
_entity_poly.pdbx_strand_id
1 'polypeptide(L)'
;MPIPPPPTDPTGPKANGGQPAPNLAGAAQALNQEAVTKALNSDVPPRDAAERVTFATWAIVTGKSPGGIFNPLPKLDDAQAEKMAQRLSERAEGPITAEDVVTSENIEALAEKVRGYLEAGELDGFVRTIRAPQNDSQIPVFVFHPAGGSTVVYEPLLNRLPPDTPMYGLERVEGTVQERAAQYVPKLLEMNGDKPFILVGWSLGGALAYACAIGLKRMGADVAFVGMIDTVRAGEEIPQTREETRKRWDRYARFAERTFNVEIPAIPYEQLEELDDEGQVKFVLEIVQQSGVQVPGGIIEHQRTSYLDNRALETVQIEPYDGHVTLYMADRYHDDVIEFEPRYAIRQPDGGWGEYVSELEVVPIGGEHIQAIDEPIIAKVGAHMTEALENIEAGRRRKSEVGN
;
A
#
# COMPACT_ATOMS: atom_id res chain seq x y z
N MET A 1 31.48 19.65 1.22
CA MET A 1 31.75 19.37 -0.22
C MET A 1 30.39 19.15 -0.86
N PRO A 2 30.06 19.83 -1.98
CA PRO A 2 28.76 19.65 -2.62
C PRO A 2 28.64 18.23 -3.21
N ILE A 3 27.47 17.63 -3.04
CA ILE A 3 27.12 16.27 -3.49
C ILE A 3 27.04 16.29 -5.02
N PRO A 4 27.72 15.38 -5.74
CA PRO A 4 27.63 15.32 -7.20
C PRO A 4 26.23 14.86 -7.65
N PRO A 5 25.72 15.36 -8.80
CA PRO A 5 24.45 14.91 -9.33
C PRO A 5 24.48 13.42 -9.70
N PRO A 6 23.33 12.74 -9.67
CA PRO A 6 23.24 11.30 -9.93
C PRO A 6 23.67 10.96 -11.38
N PRO A 7 24.25 9.76 -11.61
CA PRO A 7 24.62 9.31 -12.94
C PRO A 7 23.36 9.13 -13.83
N THR A 8 23.39 9.70 -15.04
CA THR A 8 22.28 9.69 -16.00
C THR A 8 22.35 8.55 -17.02
N ASP A 9 23.07 7.46 -16.73
CA ASP A 9 23.24 6.34 -17.67
C ASP A 9 22.42 5.10 -17.25
N PRO A 10 21.35 4.75 -17.98
CA PRO A 10 20.48 3.62 -17.65
C PRO A 10 21.09 2.23 -17.96
N THR A 11 22.33 2.15 -18.44
CA THR A 11 22.91 0.88 -18.93
C THR A 11 23.78 0.11 -17.93
N GLY A 12 24.08 0.67 -16.74
CA GLY A 12 24.88 0.02 -15.69
C GLY A 12 26.36 -0.21 -16.07
N PRO A 13 27.24 -0.53 -15.10
CA PRO A 13 28.65 -0.74 -15.37
C PRO A 13 28.91 -2.04 -16.15
N LYS A 14 29.80 -1.98 -17.17
CA LYS A 14 30.20 -3.13 -17.98
C LYS A 14 31.04 -4.12 -17.17
N ALA A 15 30.66 -5.39 -17.19
CA ALA A 15 31.37 -6.48 -16.53
C ALA A 15 32.82 -6.62 -17.02
N ASN A 16 33.79 -6.53 -16.09
CA ASN A 16 35.18 -6.93 -16.32
C ASN A 16 35.33 -8.42 -16.00
N GLY A 17 35.75 -9.20 -17.00
CA GLY A 17 35.94 -10.64 -16.89
C GLY A 17 37.20 -11.05 -16.12
N GLY A 18 37.15 -12.22 -15.47
CA GLY A 18 38.35 -12.99 -15.12
C GLY A 18 38.43 -13.62 -13.72
N GLN A 19 37.40 -14.32 -13.23
CA GLN A 19 37.56 -15.34 -12.17
C GLN A 19 36.56 -16.51 -12.42
N PRO A 20 36.93 -17.78 -12.14
CA PRO A 20 36.01 -18.89 -12.27
C PRO A 20 34.88 -18.74 -11.24
N ALA A 21 33.65 -18.62 -11.74
CA ALA A 21 32.46 -18.53 -10.91
C ALA A 21 32.35 -19.80 -10.03
N PRO A 22 32.08 -19.67 -8.72
CA PRO A 22 31.73 -20.83 -7.91
C PRO A 22 30.52 -21.54 -8.54
N ASN A 23 30.41 -22.86 -8.36
CA ASN A 23 29.29 -23.66 -8.89
C ASN A 23 28.00 -23.33 -8.10
N LEU A 24 27.47 -22.13 -8.36
CA LEU A 24 26.27 -21.57 -7.75
C LEU A 24 25.02 -22.32 -8.22
N ALA A 25 25.04 -22.93 -9.42
CA ALA A 25 23.89 -23.62 -10.00
C ALA A 25 23.48 -24.88 -9.23
N GLY A 26 24.43 -25.68 -8.74
CA GLY A 26 24.14 -26.90 -7.97
C GLY A 26 23.67 -26.61 -6.53
N ALA A 27 24.24 -25.59 -5.90
CA ALA A 27 23.83 -25.14 -4.56
C ALA A 27 22.46 -24.44 -4.60
N ALA A 28 22.24 -23.60 -5.61
CA ALA A 28 20.96 -22.97 -5.94
C ALA A 28 19.82 -23.97 -6.07
N GLN A 29 20.01 -25.08 -6.79
CA GLN A 29 18.91 -26.00 -7.09
C GLN A 29 18.41 -26.77 -5.86
N ALA A 30 19.32 -27.13 -4.93
CA ALA A 30 18.97 -27.76 -3.66
C ALA A 30 18.36 -26.77 -2.67
N LEU A 31 18.93 -25.55 -2.56
CA LEU A 31 18.38 -24.46 -1.75
C LEU A 31 16.99 -24.04 -2.25
N ASN A 32 16.74 -24.04 -3.55
CA ASN A 32 15.47 -23.61 -4.16
C ASN A 32 14.31 -24.57 -3.89
N GLN A 33 14.51 -25.89 -3.98
CA GLN A 33 13.47 -26.85 -3.61
C GLN A 33 13.17 -26.84 -2.11
N GLU A 34 14.19 -26.68 -1.27
CA GLU A 34 14.03 -26.63 0.19
C GLU A 34 13.44 -25.29 0.66
N ALA A 35 13.86 -24.17 0.06
CA ALA A 35 13.34 -22.82 0.28
C ALA A 35 11.87 -22.68 -0.11
N VAL A 36 11.49 -23.12 -1.31
CA VAL A 36 10.09 -23.05 -1.77
C VAL A 36 9.20 -23.95 -0.91
N THR A 37 9.65 -25.17 -0.59
CA THR A 37 8.93 -26.09 0.30
C THR A 37 8.78 -25.55 1.72
N LYS A 38 9.67 -24.66 2.18
CA LYS A 38 9.69 -24.15 3.55
C LYS A 38 9.09 -22.76 3.69
N ALA A 39 9.14 -21.93 2.64
CA ALA A 39 8.28 -20.76 2.45
C ALA A 39 6.79 -21.13 2.49
N LEU A 40 6.42 -22.27 1.87
CA LEU A 40 5.09 -22.89 1.97
C LEU A 40 4.71 -23.32 3.41
N ASN A 41 5.66 -23.35 4.35
CA ASN A 41 5.44 -23.66 5.78
C ASN A 41 5.59 -22.42 6.69
N SER A 42 5.74 -21.24 6.13
CA SER A 42 5.84 -19.99 6.88
C SER A 42 4.51 -19.25 6.83
N ASP A 43 4.02 -18.80 7.98
CA ASP A 43 2.76 -18.09 8.11
C ASP A 43 2.86 -16.66 7.53
N VAL A 44 3.14 -16.53 6.23
CA VAL A 44 3.25 -15.26 5.51
C VAL A 44 1.90 -14.54 5.56
N PRO A 45 1.81 -13.31 6.07
CA PRO A 45 0.55 -12.58 6.15
C PRO A 45 0.07 -12.11 4.76
N PRO A 46 -1.24 -11.79 4.62
CA PRO A 46 -1.79 -11.19 3.41
C PRO A 46 -1.12 -9.87 3.01
N ARG A 47 -0.86 -9.72 1.72
CA ARG A 47 -0.05 -8.62 1.17
C ARG A 47 -0.92 -7.51 0.55
N ASP A 48 -1.96 -7.91 -0.17
CA ASP A 48 -2.86 -6.99 -0.88
C ASP A 48 -4.33 -7.12 -0.43
N ALA A 49 -5.22 -6.33 -1.04
CA ALA A 49 -6.65 -6.33 -0.70
C ALA A 49 -7.33 -7.67 -1.01
N ALA A 50 -7.00 -8.30 -2.14
CA ALA A 50 -7.57 -9.58 -2.53
C ALA A 50 -7.18 -10.70 -1.56
N GLU A 51 -5.91 -10.74 -1.15
CA GLU A 51 -5.41 -11.69 -0.16
C GLU A 51 -6.02 -11.43 1.22
N ARG A 52 -6.15 -10.17 1.66
CA ARG A 52 -6.78 -9.83 2.94
C ARG A 52 -8.23 -10.29 2.99
N VAL A 53 -9.01 -9.99 1.95
CA VAL A 53 -10.41 -10.41 1.85
C VAL A 53 -10.52 -11.93 1.82
N THR A 54 -9.64 -12.60 1.06
CA THR A 54 -9.63 -14.06 0.96
C THR A 54 -9.28 -14.72 2.29
N PHE A 55 -8.22 -14.26 2.95
CA PHE A 55 -7.75 -14.74 4.25
C PHE A 55 -8.80 -14.55 5.34
N ALA A 56 -9.39 -13.35 5.44
CA ALA A 56 -10.40 -13.05 6.45
C ALA A 56 -11.67 -13.88 6.22
N THR A 57 -12.11 -14.01 4.97
CA THR A 57 -13.30 -14.82 4.64
C THR A 57 -13.06 -16.28 4.99
N TRP A 58 -11.84 -16.80 4.79
CA TRP A 58 -11.48 -18.16 5.16
C TRP A 58 -11.65 -18.38 6.66
N ALA A 59 -11.09 -17.47 7.47
CA ALA A 59 -11.20 -17.53 8.92
C ALA A 59 -12.66 -17.45 9.39
N ILE A 60 -13.49 -16.62 8.75
CA ILE A 60 -14.92 -16.48 9.06
C ILE A 60 -15.72 -17.74 8.72
N VAL A 61 -15.43 -18.38 7.58
CA VAL A 61 -16.19 -19.54 7.09
C VAL A 61 -15.80 -20.81 7.83
N THR A 62 -14.49 -21.02 8.04
CA THR A 62 -13.96 -22.25 8.65
C THR A 62 -13.83 -22.18 10.17
N GLY A 63 -13.85 -20.97 10.73
CA GLY A 63 -13.57 -20.72 12.14
C GLY A 63 -12.09 -20.90 12.52
N LYS A 64 -11.18 -21.03 11.54
CA LYS A 64 -9.74 -21.24 11.76
C LYS A 64 -8.92 -20.33 10.86
N SER A 65 -7.83 -19.79 11.40
CA SER A 65 -6.84 -19.09 10.57
C SER A 65 -6.24 -20.06 9.54
N PRO A 66 -6.03 -19.64 8.28
CA PRO A 66 -5.25 -20.42 7.33
C PRO A 66 -3.75 -20.43 7.67
N GLY A 67 -3.31 -19.62 8.64
CA GLY A 67 -1.90 -19.46 9.02
C GLY A 67 -1.25 -18.38 8.14
N GLY A 68 -0.69 -18.79 7.02
CA GLY A 68 -0.13 -17.91 5.98
C GLY A 68 -0.76 -18.09 4.60
N ILE A 69 -0.51 -17.13 3.71
CA ILE A 69 -1.12 -17.12 2.37
C ILE A 69 -0.67 -18.29 1.47
N PHE A 70 0.50 -18.85 1.74
CA PHE A 70 1.09 -19.96 0.99
C PHE A 70 0.81 -21.33 1.62
N ASN A 71 0.22 -21.38 2.82
CA ASN A 71 -0.05 -22.63 3.51
C ASN A 71 -1.07 -23.48 2.73
N PRO A 72 -0.83 -24.80 2.59
CA PRO A 72 -1.82 -25.69 2.02
C PRO A 72 -3.14 -25.67 2.79
N LEU A 73 -4.24 -25.43 2.09
CA LEU A 73 -5.55 -25.35 2.71
C LEU A 73 -6.18 -26.74 2.87
N PRO A 74 -6.83 -27.04 4.01
CA PRO A 74 -7.61 -28.26 4.16
C PRO A 74 -8.81 -28.21 3.20
N LYS A 75 -9.20 -29.38 2.68
CA LYS A 75 -10.39 -29.48 1.84
C LYS A 75 -11.63 -29.06 2.63
N LEU A 76 -12.35 -28.09 2.09
CA LEU A 76 -13.67 -27.68 2.58
C LEU A 76 -14.73 -28.69 2.15
N ASP A 77 -15.79 -28.83 2.95
CA ASP A 77 -17.01 -29.47 2.48
C ASP A 77 -17.78 -28.56 1.52
N ASP A 78 -18.76 -29.13 0.80
CA ASP A 78 -19.51 -28.40 -0.24
C ASP A 78 -20.19 -27.14 0.33
N ALA A 79 -20.75 -27.22 1.54
CA ALA A 79 -21.44 -26.09 2.17
C ALA A 79 -20.47 -24.96 2.56
N GLN A 80 -19.28 -25.31 3.05
CA GLN A 80 -18.22 -24.35 3.33
C GLN A 80 -17.68 -23.73 2.05
N ALA A 81 -17.45 -24.52 1.00
CA ALA A 81 -16.99 -24.04 -0.28
C ALA A 81 -18.00 -23.08 -0.93
N GLU A 82 -19.29 -23.42 -0.93
CA GLU A 82 -20.37 -22.55 -1.42
C GLU A 82 -20.44 -21.24 -0.62
N LYS A 83 -20.37 -21.31 0.72
CA LYS A 83 -20.40 -20.12 1.58
C LYS A 83 -19.17 -19.22 1.37
N MET A 84 -18.00 -19.82 1.15
CA MET A 84 -16.77 -19.12 0.84
C MET A 84 -16.89 -18.40 -0.51
N ALA A 85 -17.31 -19.12 -1.54
CA ALA A 85 -17.53 -18.63 -2.89
C ALA A 85 -18.55 -17.49 -2.93
N GLN A 86 -19.68 -17.63 -2.23
CA GLN A 86 -20.69 -16.59 -2.10
C GLN A 86 -20.11 -15.31 -1.50
N ARG A 87 -19.42 -15.42 -0.35
CA ARG A 87 -18.86 -14.25 0.34
C ARG A 87 -17.77 -13.56 -0.47
N LEU A 88 -16.90 -14.32 -1.12
CA LEU A 88 -15.87 -13.75 -1.99
C LEU A 88 -16.50 -13.10 -3.23
N SER A 89 -17.55 -13.69 -3.79
CA SER A 89 -18.26 -13.09 -4.92
C SER A 89 -18.91 -11.75 -4.56
N GLU A 90 -19.55 -11.69 -3.39
CA GLU A 90 -20.14 -10.46 -2.86
C GLU A 90 -19.07 -9.38 -2.61
N ARG A 91 -17.88 -9.77 -2.14
CA ARG A 91 -16.78 -8.84 -1.85
C ARG A 91 -15.99 -8.39 -3.06
N ALA A 92 -15.85 -9.25 -4.07
CA ALA A 92 -15.10 -8.96 -5.28
C ALA A 92 -15.98 -8.36 -6.39
N GLU A 93 -17.28 -8.20 -6.13
CA GLU A 93 -18.32 -7.81 -7.09
C GLU A 93 -18.25 -8.62 -8.40
N GLY A 94 -17.91 -9.91 -8.31
CA GLY A 94 -17.69 -10.80 -9.45
C GLY A 94 -17.83 -12.28 -9.10
N PRO A 95 -18.01 -13.18 -10.08
CA PRO A 95 -18.29 -14.59 -9.81
C PRO A 95 -17.03 -15.36 -9.34
N ILE A 96 -16.99 -15.71 -8.05
CA ILE A 96 -16.09 -16.72 -7.48
C ILE A 96 -16.89 -17.99 -7.26
N THR A 97 -16.49 -19.10 -7.86
CA THR A 97 -17.24 -20.36 -7.78
C THR A 97 -16.77 -21.26 -6.64
N ALA A 98 -17.60 -22.21 -6.21
CA ALA A 98 -17.16 -23.24 -5.26
C ALA A 98 -16.02 -24.11 -5.84
N GLU A 99 -16.02 -24.34 -7.16
CA GLU A 99 -14.91 -24.98 -7.86
C GLU A 99 -13.63 -24.17 -7.72
N ASP A 100 -13.71 -22.84 -7.83
CA ASP A 100 -12.54 -21.97 -7.65
C ASP A 100 -11.94 -22.10 -6.26
N VAL A 101 -12.78 -22.16 -5.23
CA VAL A 101 -12.38 -22.35 -3.84
C VAL A 101 -11.72 -23.71 -3.64
N VAL A 102 -12.32 -24.80 -4.14
CA VAL A 102 -11.84 -26.18 -3.92
C VAL A 102 -10.58 -26.50 -4.73
N THR A 103 -10.40 -25.87 -5.89
CA THR A 103 -9.23 -26.08 -6.76
C THR A 103 -8.01 -25.26 -6.37
N SER A 104 -8.18 -24.23 -5.55
CA SER A 104 -7.08 -23.39 -5.08
C SER A 104 -6.34 -24.06 -3.92
N GLU A 105 -5.02 -24.25 -4.06
CA GLU A 105 -4.21 -24.99 -3.08
C GLU A 105 -3.94 -24.19 -1.80
N ASN A 106 -3.94 -22.85 -1.90
CA ASN A 106 -3.67 -21.92 -0.81
C ASN A 106 -4.45 -20.60 -0.98
N ILE A 107 -4.32 -19.69 -0.01
CA ILE A 107 -5.03 -18.39 -0.05
C ILE A 107 -4.54 -17.54 -1.21
N GLU A 108 -3.25 -17.56 -1.52
CA GLU A 108 -2.68 -16.77 -2.62
C GLU A 108 -3.29 -17.16 -3.97
N ALA A 109 -3.41 -18.47 -4.25
CA ALA A 109 -4.01 -18.97 -5.48
C ALA A 109 -5.49 -18.61 -5.61
N LEU A 110 -6.25 -18.65 -4.50
CA LEU A 110 -7.65 -18.23 -4.50
C LEU A 110 -7.76 -16.70 -4.64
N ALA A 111 -6.88 -15.96 -3.97
CA ALA A 111 -6.82 -14.51 -4.04
C ALA A 111 -6.48 -14.01 -5.45
N GLU A 112 -5.71 -14.75 -6.25
CA GLU A 112 -5.48 -14.43 -7.67
C GLU A 112 -6.78 -14.33 -8.46
N LYS A 113 -7.70 -15.27 -8.23
CA LYS A 113 -9.02 -15.27 -8.86
C LYS A 113 -9.88 -14.11 -8.36
N VAL A 114 -9.85 -13.86 -7.06
CA VAL A 114 -10.53 -12.72 -6.42
C VAL A 114 -10.02 -11.39 -6.97
N ARG A 115 -8.70 -11.23 -7.10
CA ARG A 115 -8.04 -10.03 -7.61
C ARG A 115 -8.50 -9.69 -9.02
N GLY A 116 -8.65 -10.71 -9.86
CA GLY A 116 -9.15 -10.56 -11.23
C GLY A 116 -10.53 -9.88 -11.33
N TYR A 117 -11.36 -9.96 -10.28
CA TYR A 117 -12.65 -9.25 -10.21
C TYR A 117 -12.56 -7.97 -9.40
N LEU A 118 -11.92 -8.01 -8.23
CA LEU A 118 -11.78 -6.85 -7.35
C LEU A 118 -11.10 -5.68 -8.07
N GLU A 119 -10.13 -5.95 -8.94
CA GLU A 119 -9.40 -4.92 -9.68
C GLU A 119 -9.96 -4.64 -11.09
N ALA A 120 -11.06 -5.29 -11.49
CA ALA A 120 -11.65 -5.20 -12.84
C ALA A 120 -12.37 -3.87 -13.13
N GLY A 121 -12.41 -2.93 -12.18
CA GLY A 121 -13.09 -1.64 -12.32
C GLY A 121 -12.56 -0.76 -13.47
N GLU A 122 -13.35 0.24 -13.84
CA GLU A 122 -13.02 1.18 -14.92
C GLU A 122 -11.78 2.01 -14.56
N LEU A 123 -10.74 1.91 -15.41
CA LEU A 123 -9.48 2.63 -15.31
C LEU A 123 -9.32 3.58 -16.51
N ASP A 124 -9.20 4.87 -16.25
CA ASP A 124 -8.78 5.91 -17.21
C ASP A 124 -7.38 6.40 -16.83
N GLY A 125 -6.35 5.85 -17.49
CA GLY A 125 -4.96 6.08 -17.10
C GLY A 125 -4.68 5.53 -15.70
N PHE A 126 -4.32 6.40 -14.76
CA PHE A 126 -4.12 6.07 -13.34
C PHE A 126 -5.35 6.38 -12.48
N VAL A 127 -6.50 6.68 -13.06
CA VAL A 127 -7.74 6.98 -12.33
C VAL A 127 -8.66 5.78 -12.37
N ARG A 128 -9.02 5.26 -11.20
CA ARG A 128 -10.06 4.24 -11.03
C ARG A 128 -11.38 4.87 -10.63
N THR A 129 -12.47 4.53 -11.31
CA THR A 129 -13.82 4.83 -10.81
C THR A 129 -14.23 3.74 -9.82
N ILE A 130 -14.35 4.08 -8.53
CA ILE A 130 -14.84 3.15 -7.49
C ILE A 130 -16.36 3.30 -7.38
N ARG A 131 -16.87 4.53 -7.35
CA ARG A 131 -18.31 4.83 -7.46
C ARG A 131 -18.51 6.09 -8.29
N ALA A 132 -19.22 5.95 -9.41
CA ALA A 132 -19.56 7.06 -10.27
C ALA A 132 -20.56 8.02 -9.61
N PRO A 133 -20.51 9.33 -9.92
CA PRO A 133 -21.52 10.28 -9.50
C PRO A 133 -22.85 10.00 -10.19
N GLN A 134 -23.95 10.24 -9.48
CA GLN A 134 -25.30 10.24 -10.04
C GLN A 134 -25.62 11.56 -10.75
N ASN A 135 -24.96 12.66 -10.36
CA ASN A 135 -25.05 13.96 -11.01
C ASN A 135 -23.82 14.86 -10.76
N ASP A 136 -23.64 15.89 -11.58
CA ASP A 136 -22.45 16.76 -11.58
C ASP A 136 -22.26 17.58 -10.30
N SER A 137 -23.33 17.78 -9.51
CA SER A 137 -23.29 18.61 -8.31
C SER A 137 -22.61 17.90 -7.12
N GLN A 138 -22.54 16.57 -7.15
CA GLN A 138 -21.96 15.78 -6.07
C GLN A 138 -20.45 15.98 -5.97
N ILE A 139 -19.97 16.11 -4.75
CA ILE A 139 -18.56 16.33 -4.44
C ILE A 139 -17.89 14.96 -4.32
N PRO A 140 -16.96 14.61 -5.20
CA PRO A 140 -16.27 13.33 -5.13
C PRO A 140 -15.25 13.28 -4.00
N VAL A 141 -15.05 12.10 -3.45
CA VAL A 141 -13.89 11.76 -2.62
C VAL A 141 -12.81 11.19 -3.51
N PHE A 142 -11.61 11.75 -3.45
CA PHE A 142 -10.43 11.21 -4.13
C PHE A 142 -9.58 10.43 -3.15
N VAL A 143 -9.36 9.15 -3.45
CA VAL A 143 -8.54 8.24 -2.65
C VAL A 143 -7.24 7.88 -3.35
N PHE A 144 -6.16 7.64 -2.63
CA PHE A 144 -4.84 7.39 -3.21
C PHE A 144 -4.33 6.00 -2.82
N HIS A 145 -3.70 5.29 -3.75
CA HIS A 145 -3.25 3.92 -3.51
C HIS A 145 -2.32 3.81 -2.28
N PRO A 146 -2.43 2.75 -1.46
CA PRO A 146 -1.47 2.48 -0.39
C PRO A 146 -0.20 1.83 -0.96
N ALA A 147 0.76 1.54 -0.08
CA ALA A 147 1.95 0.78 -0.46
C ALA A 147 1.58 -0.65 -0.90
N GLY A 148 2.06 -1.07 -2.08
CA GLY A 148 1.90 -2.45 -2.56
C GLY A 148 0.46 -2.89 -2.88
N GLY A 149 -0.50 -1.96 -2.96
CA GLY A 149 -1.89 -2.27 -3.26
C GLY A 149 -2.58 -1.19 -4.07
N SER A 150 -3.79 -1.49 -4.54
CA SER A 150 -4.62 -0.58 -5.33
C SER A 150 -5.67 0.16 -4.49
N THR A 151 -6.36 1.10 -5.12
CA THR A 151 -7.39 1.91 -4.43
C THR A 151 -8.68 1.16 -4.09
N VAL A 152 -8.84 -0.09 -4.52
CA VAL A 152 -9.96 -0.96 -4.13
C VAL A 152 -10.01 -1.19 -2.61
N VAL A 153 -8.89 -0.98 -1.90
CA VAL A 153 -8.82 -1.06 -0.44
C VAL A 153 -9.78 -0.11 0.28
N TYR A 154 -10.27 0.95 -0.39
CA TYR A 154 -11.19 1.92 0.21
C TYR A 154 -12.67 1.53 0.11
N GLU A 155 -13.03 0.40 -0.51
CA GLU A 155 -14.42 -0.06 -0.56
C GLU A 155 -15.10 -0.17 0.83
N PRO A 156 -14.45 -0.69 1.89
CA PRO A 156 -15.02 -0.68 3.24
C PRO A 156 -15.33 0.74 3.73
N LEU A 157 -14.47 1.72 3.44
CA LEU A 157 -14.72 3.12 3.77
C LEU A 157 -15.91 3.67 2.98
N LEU A 158 -15.95 3.46 1.67
CA LEU A 158 -17.04 3.90 0.80
C LEU A 158 -18.40 3.38 1.28
N ASN A 159 -18.46 2.15 1.78
CA ASN A 159 -19.67 1.55 2.35
C ASN A 159 -20.12 2.16 3.68
N ARG A 160 -19.27 2.98 4.31
CA ARG A 160 -19.56 3.71 5.55
C ARG A 160 -19.85 5.19 5.33
N LEU A 161 -19.68 5.69 4.11
CA LEU A 161 -20.02 7.05 3.70
C LEU A 161 -21.49 7.13 3.23
N PRO A 162 -22.06 8.34 3.05
CA PRO A 162 -23.39 8.49 2.47
C PRO A 162 -23.52 7.70 1.16
N PRO A 163 -24.64 6.99 0.90
CA PRO A 163 -24.78 6.05 -0.21
C PRO A 163 -24.44 6.62 -1.59
N ASP A 164 -24.69 7.92 -1.78
CA ASP A 164 -24.49 8.58 -3.07
C ASP A 164 -23.11 9.23 -3.22
N THR A 165 -22.18 9.05 -2.25
CA THR A 165 -20.84 9.65 -2.29
C THR A 165 -20.03 9.11 -3.47
N PRO A 166 -19.70 9.94 -4.49
CA PRO A 166 -18.84 9.50 -5.58
C PRO A 166 -17.41 9.31 -5.07
N MET A 167 -16.71 8.29 -5.57
CA MET A 167 -15.34 8.01 -5.17
C MET A 167 -14.48 7.61 -6.37
N TYR A 168 -13.33 8.27 -6.48
CA TYR A 168 -12.31 7.99 -7.48
C TYR A 168 -10.98 7.66 -6.82
N GLY A 169 -10.30 6.64 -7.33
CA GLY A 169 -8.99 6.21 -6.89
C GLY A 169 -7.87 6.70 -7.80
N LEU A 170 -6.76 7.17 -7.23
CA LEU A 170 -5.52 7.50 -7.91
C LEU A 170 -4.54 6.34 -7.70
N GLU A 171 -4.36 5.56 -8.76
CA GLU A 171 -3.48 4.39 -8.80
C GLU A 171 -2.01 4.77 -8.97
N ARG A 172 -1.14 3.78 -8.77
CA ARG A 172 0.31 3.95 -8.79
C ARG A 172 0.81 4.55 -10.10
N VAL A 173 1.61 5.61 -9.97
CA VAL A 173 2.59 6.05 -10.98
C VAL A 173 3.98 6.03 -10.36
N GLU A 174 5.02 6.00 -11.18
CA GLU A 174 6.40 5.92 -10.68
C GLU A 174 6.94 7.29 -10.25
N GLY A 175 7.99 7.25 -9.42
CA GLY A 175 8.66 8.42 -8.84
C GLY A 175 8.45 8.58 -7.33
N THR A 176 9.00 9.65 -6.80
CA THR A 176 8.81 10.14 -5.42
C THR A 176 7.37 10.57 -5.17
N VAL A 177 6.97 10.71 -3.91
CA VAL A 177 5.63 11.22 -3.53
C VAL A 177 5.31 12.54 -4.23
N GLN A 178 6.27 13.45 -4.32
CA GLN A 178 6.13 14.77 -4.95
C GLN A 178 5.96 14.65 -6.48
N GLU A 179 6.74 13.79 -7.13
CA GLU A 179 6.61 13.55 -8.58
C GLU A 179 5.29 12.87 -8.93
N ARG A 180 4.81 11.94 -8.09
CA ARG A 180 3.49 11.33 -8.25
C ARG A 180 2.38 12.37 -8.06
N ALA A 181 2.44 13.18 -7.01
CA ALA A 181 1.49 14.26 -6.79
C ALA A 181 1.47 15.27 -7.96
N ALA A 182 2.63 15.61 -8.53
CA ALA A 182 2.71 16.48 -9.70
C ALA A 182 2.04 15.88 -10.95
N GLN A 183 1.97 14.55 -11.06
CA GLN A 183 1.21 13.86 -12.11
C GLN A 183 -0.29 13.80 -11.80
N TYR A 184 -0.67 13.63 -10.53
CA TYR A 184 -2.06 13.53 -10.10
C TYR A 184 -2.81 14.86 -10.13
N VAL A 185 -2.17 15.96 -9.69
CA VAL A 185 -2.81 17.28 -9.53
C VAL A 185 -3.49 17.79 -10.82
N PRO A 186 -2.87 17.72 -12.02
CA PRO A 186 -3.55 18.13 -13.25
C PRO A 186 -4.84 17.35 -13.52
N LYS A 187 -4.83 16.03 -13.31
CA LYS A 187 -6.01 15.18 -13.51
C LYS A 187 -7.08 15.43 -12.45
N LEU A 188 -6.68 15.67 -11.20
CA LEU A 188 -7.59 16.08 -10.12
C LEU A 188 -8.32 17.39 -10.46
N LEU A 189 -7.60 18.39 -10.96
CA LEU A 189 -8.19 19.66 -11.41
C LEU A 189 -9.16 19.47 -12.59
N GLU A 190 -8.79 18.64 -13.57
CA GLU A 190 -9.65 18.29 -14.71
C GLU A 190 -10.97 17.66 -14.25
N MET A 191 -10.90 16.71 -13.32
CA MET A 191 -12.07 15.92 -12.89
C MET A 191 -12.99 16.65 -11.92
N ASN A 192 -12.45 17.45 -11.00
CA ASN A 192 -13.24 18.02 -9.92
C ASN A 192 -13.93 19.34 -10.31
N GLY A 193 -13.43 20.04 -11.33
CA GLY A 193 -13.89 21.38 -11.70
C GLY A 193 -13.78 22.35 -10.52
N ASP A 194 -14.81 23.16 -10.29
CA ASP A 194 -14.85 24.17 -9.21
C ASP A 194 -15.35 23.62 -7.85
N LYS A 195 -15.49 22.30 -7.71
CA LYS A 195 -15.92 21.68 -6.46
C LYS A 195 -14.75 21.70 -5.45
N PRO A 196 -15.03 21.76 -4.14
CA PRO A 196 -13.99 21.60 -3.14
C PRO A 196 -13.39 20.19 -3.24
N PHE A 197 -12.09 20.07 -2.97
CA PHE A 197 -11.38 18.80 -2.95
C PHE A 197 -11.50 18.14 -1.59
N ILE A 198 -11.85 16.85 -1.61
CA ILE A 198 -11.79 15.93 -0.48
C ILE A 198 -10.79 14.85 -0.85
N LEU A 199 -9.64 14.84 -0.17
CA LEU A 199 -8.52 13.94 -0.46
C LEU A 199 -8.34 13.01 0.73
N VAL A 200 -8.29 11.70 0.50
CA VAL A 200 -8.17 10.72 1.58
C VAL A 200 -7.15 9.66 1.19
N GLY A 201 -6.34 9.20 2.15
CA GLY A 201 -5.57 8.01 1.90
C GLY A 201 -5.04 7.34 3.16
N TRP A 202 -4.82 6.04 3.05
CA TRP A 202 -4.26 5.16 4.05
C TRP A 202 -2.77 4.95 3.81
N SER A 203 -1.97 5.04 4.87
CA SER A 203 -0.53 4.82 4.80
C SER A 203 0.12 5.76 3.77
N LEU A 204 0.87 5.22 2.78
CA LEU A 204 1.40 5.98 1.65
C LEU A 204 0.33 6.85 0.96
N GLY A 205 -0.90 6.34 0.82
CA GLY A 205 -2.00 7.07 0.21
C GLY A 205 -2.28 8.40 0.92
N GLY A 206 -2.13 8.46 2.25
CA GLY A 206 -2.32 9.71 2.99
C GLY A 206 -1.19 10.71 2.74
N ALA A 207 0.05 10.25 2.53
CA ALA A 207 1.15 11.12 2.12
C ALA A 207 0.95 11.66 0.69
N LEU A 208 0.41 10.84 -0.22
CA LEU A 208 0.04 11.27 -1.57
C LEU A 208 -1.13 12.27 -1.54
N ALA A 209 -2.15 12.03 -0.71
CA ALA A 209 -3.26 12.96 -0.50
C ALA A 209 -2.76 14.32 0.01
N TYR A 210 -1.87 14.31 1.00
CA TYR A 210 -1.25 15.50 1.56
C TYR A 210 -0.42 16.28 0.52
N ALA A 211 0.42 15.59 -0.25
CA ALA A 211 1.22 16.21 -1.30
C ALA A 211 0.35 16.81 -2.41
N CYS A 212 -0.72 16.11 -2.80
CA CYS A 212 -1.73 16.63 -3.73
C CYS A 212 -2.45 17.85 -3.17
N ALA A 213 -2.77 17.87 -1.87
CA ALA A 213 -3.41 19.02 -1.22
C ALA A 213 -2.55 20.29 -1.35
N ILE A 214 -1.25 20.19 -1.10
CA ILE A 214 -0.29 21.28 -1.29
C ILE A 214 -0.25 21.73 -2.76
N GLY A 215 -0.14 20.78 -3.69
CA GLY A 215 -0.13 21.07 -5.12
C GLY A 215 -1.40 21.77 -5.60
N LEU A 216 -2.57 21.30 -5.17
CA LEU A 216 -3.87 21.89 -5.48
C LEU A 216 -4.01 23.29 -4.90
N LYS A 217 -3.60 23.49 -3.63
CA LYS A 217 -3.64 24.80 -2.99
C LYS A 217 -2.74 25.82 -3.69
N ARG A 218 -1.54 25.41 -4.15
CA ARG A 218 -0.65 26.24 -4.99
C ARG A 218 -1.31 26.69 -6.30
N MET A 219 -2.22 25.89 -6.84
CA MET A 219 -3.01 26.22 -8.03
C MET A 219 -4.28 27.03 -7.71
N GLY A 220 -4.50 27.40 -6.45
CA GLY A 220 -5.67 28.18 -6.02
C GLY A 220 -6.95 27.36 -5.87
N ALA A 221 -6.86 26.03 -5.88
CA ALA A 221 -8.01 25.15 -5.67
C ALA A 221 -8.44 25.14 -4.19
N ASP A 222 -9.75 24.98 -3.96
CA ASP A 222 -10.33 24.84 -2.62
C ASP A 222 -10.15 23.41 -2.13
N VAL A 223 -9.24 23.17 -1.18
CA VAL A 223 -9.06 21.88 -0.52
C VAL A 223 -9.77 21.92 0.82
N ALA A 224 -10.96 21.32 0.89
CA ALA A 224 -11.82 21.38 2.07
C ALA A 224 -11.49 20.31 3.11
N PHE A 225 -10.91 19.19 2.69
CA PHE A 225 -10.61 18.08 3.60
C PHE A 225 -9.42 17.24 3.13
N VAL A 226 -8.51 16.93 4.04
CA VAL A 226 -7.44 15.94 3.86
C VAL A 226 -7.52 14.90 4.99
N GLY A 227 -7.92 13.67 4.65
CA GLY A 227 -8.01 12.56 5.59
C GLY A 227 -6.82 11.61 5.46
N MET A 228 -6.04 11.46 6.53
CA MET A 228 -4.88 10.58 6.57
C MET A 228 -5.18 9.39 7.49
N ILE A 229 -5.40 8.21 6.92
CA ILE A 229 -5.67 7.00 7.67
C ILE A 229 -4.34 6.34 8.03
N ASP A 230 -3.99 6.41 9.29
CA ASP A 230 -2.76 5.89 9.88
C ASP A 230 -1.47 6.20 9.12
N THR A 231 -1.39 7.37 8.50
CA THR A 231 -0.15 7.88 7.90
C THR A 231 0.74 8.47 9.00
N VAL A 232 1.22 7.64 9.92
CA VAL A 232 2.07 8.07 11.03
C VAL A 232 3.54 8.02 10.61
N ARG A 233 4.30 9.06 10.96
CA ARG A 233 5.74 9.10 10.70
C ARG A 233 6.48 8.24 11.72
N ALA A 234 7.65 7.73 11.33
CA ALA A 234 8.58 7.12 12.28
C ALA A 234 8.88 8.11 13.43
N GLY A 235 8.95 7.61 14.66
CA GLY A 235 9.12 8.47 15.84
C GLY A 235 10.47 9.18 15.91
N GLU A 236 11.43 8.73 15.10
CA GLU A 236 12.75 9.31 14.91
C GLU A 236 13.09 9.38 13.41
N GLU A 237 13.97 10.30 13.03
CA GLU A 237 14.44 10.41 11.64
C GLU A 237 15.16 9.12 11.21
N ILE A 238 14.84 8.63 10.00
CA ILE A 238 15.49 7.48 9.39
C ILE A 238 16.75 7.99 8.64
N PRO A 239 17.98 7.68 9.09
CA PRO A 239 19.19 8.19 8.47
C PRO A 239 19.38 7.63 7.05
N GLN A 240 19.67 8.48 6.08
CA GLN A 240 20.00 8.04 4.71
C GLN A 240 21.51 7.85 4.52
N THR A 241 22.12 7.06 5.41
CA THR A 241 23.56 6.78 5.40
C THR A 241 23.85 5.38 4.88
N ARG A 242 25.07 5.15 4.37
CA ARG A 242 25.53 3.81 3.94
C ARG A 242 25.38 2.76 5.05
N GLU A 243 25.67 3.14 6.29
CA GLU A 243 25.51 2.25 7.44
C GLU A 243 24.04 1.84 7.67
N GLU A 244 23.10 2.79 7.56
CA GLU A 244 21.68 2.48 7.69
C GLU A 244 21.18 1.64 6.50
N THR A 245 21.67 1.87 5.27
CA THR A 245 21.38 1.00 4.13
C THR A 245 21.79 -0.45 4.41
N ARG A 246 22.99 -0.69 4.97
CA ARG A 246 23.41 -2.05 5.37
C ARG A 246 22.46 -2.65 6.40
N LYS A 247 22.16 -1.91 7.47
CA LYS A 247 21.25 -2.36 8.53
C LYS A 247 19.85 -2.68 8.00
N ARG A 248 19.35 -1.92 7.03
CA ARG A 248 18.06 -2.18 6.36
C ARG A 248 18.12 -3.51 5.61
N TRP A 249 19.12 -3.71 4.75
CA TRP A 249 19.28 -4.97 4.03
C TRP A 249 19.53 -6.16 4.95
N ASP A 250 20.19 -5.96 6.09
CA ASP A 250 20.32 -6.98 7.13
C ASP A 250 18.98 -7.39 7.72
N ARG A 251 18.07 -6.44 7.94
CA ARG A 251 16.70 -6.72 8.43
C ARG A 251 15.91 -7.48 7.38
N TYR A 252 15.98 -7.08 6.11
CA TYR A 252 15.35 -7.82 5.01
C TYR A 252 15.90 -9.24 4.86
N ALA A 253 17.21 -9.42 4.94
CA ALA A 253 17.84 -10.74 4.86
C ALA A 253 17.39 -11.62 6.04
N ARG A 254 17.47 -11.14 7.28
CA ARG A 254 17.00 -11.90 8.45
C ARG A 254 15.53 -12.26 8.37
N PHE A 255 14.68 -11.34 7.92
CA PHE A 255 13.28 -11.63 7.68
C PHE A 255 13.13 -12.73 6.62
N ALA A 256 13.85 -12.65 5.50
CA ALA A 256 13.79 -13.68 4.47
C ALA A 256 14.30 -15.04 4.98
N GLU A 257 15.39 -15.08 5.73
CA GLU A 257 15.93 -16.30 6.37
C GLU A 257 14.94 -16.90 7.36
N ARG A 258 14.29 -16.08 8.20
CA ARG A 258 13.32 -16.54 9.20
C ARG A 258 12.03 -17.02 8.56
N THR A 259 11.47 -16.20 7.67
CA THR A 259 10.18 -16.44 7.03
C THR A 259 10.32 -17.56 6.02
N PHE A 260 11.21 -17.48 5.05
CA PHE A 260 11.30 -18.50 4.00
C PHE A 260 12.20 -19.69 4.37
N ASN A 261 12.84 -19.66 5.54
CA ASN A 261 13.86 -20.63 5.95
C ASN A 261 14.87 -20.90 4.83
N VAL A 262 15.48 -19.83 4.37
CA VAL A 262 16.56 -19.86 3.38
C VAL A 262 17.85 -19.41 4.03
N GLU A 263 18.98 -19.80 3.46
CA GLU A 263 20.26 -19.17 3.79
C GLU A 263 20.50 -18.06 2.76
N ILE A 264 20.62 -16.81 3.20
CA ILE A 264 20.86 -15.69 2.29
C ILE A 264 22.37 -15.61 2.03
N PRO A 265 22.82 -15.63 0.75
CA PRO A 265 24.23 -15.47 0.44
C PRO A 265 24.73 -14.09 0.89
N ALA A 266 26.05 -13.92 0.97
CA ALA A 266 26.66 -12.67 1.38
C ALA A 266 26.08 -11.47 0.61
N ILE A 267 25.53 -10.51 1.36
CA ILE A 267 24.89 -9.33 0.79
C ILE A 267 25.98 -8.42 0.18
N PRO A 268 25.86 -8.05 -1.09
CA PRO A 268 26.82 -7.18 -1.77
C PRO A 268 26.61 -5.70 -1.40
N TYR A 269 26.93 -5.33 -0.15
CA TYR A 269 26.66 -3.99 0.38
C TYR A 269 27.37 -2.88 -0.41
N GLU A 270 28.61 -3.11 -0.86
CA GLU A 270 29.36 -2.09 -1.61
C GLU A 270 28.64 -1.67 -2.90
N GLN A 271 27.94 -2.61 -3.54
CA GLN A 271 27.12 -2.32 -4.72
C GLN A 271 25.81 -1.64 -4.34
N LEU A 272 25.13 -2.11 -3.30
CA LEU A 272 23.86 -1.55 -2.85
C LEU A 272 23.97 -0.09 -2.37
N GLU A 273 25.09 0.27 -1.73
CA GLU A 273 25.34 1.62 -1.22
C GLU A 273 25.49 2.70 -2.29
N GLU A 274 25.83 2.32 -3.52
CA GLU A 274 26.01 3.24 -4.65
C GLU A 274 24.72 3.39 -5.48
N LEU A 275 23.67 2.66 -5.13
CA LEU A 275 22.38 2.63 -5.82
C LEU A 275 21.33 3.39 -5.01
N ASP A 276 20.39 4.01 -5.71
CA ASP A 276 19.15 4.49 -5.10
C ASP A 276 18.22 3.33 -4.75
N ASP A 277 17.09 3.61 -4.11
CA ASP A 277 16.17 2.56 -3.65
C ASP A 277 15.65 1.67 -4.80
N GLU A 278 15.45 2.24 -6.01
CA GLU A 278 15.06 1.49 -7.21
C GLU A 278 16.18 0.57 -7.70
N GLY A 279 17.40 1.11 -7.81
CA GLY A 279 18.57 0.33 -8.16
C GLY A 279 18.83 -0.79 -7.18
N GLN A 280 18.70 -0.54 -5.88
CA GLN A 280 18.91 -1.55 -4.83
C GLN A 280 17.91 -2.70 -4.95
N VAL A 281 16.60 -2.43 -5.02
CA VAL A 281 15.60 -3.50 -5.12
C VAL A 281 15.72 -4.28 -6.43
N LYS A 282 15.97 -3.59 -7.54
CA LYS A 282 16.20 -4.22 -8.85
C LYS A 282 17.40 -5.16 -8.78
N PHE A 283 18.50 -4.69 -8.23
CA PHE A 283 19.73 -5.46 -8.10
C PHE A 283 19.52 -6.72 -7.24
N VAL A 284 18.80 -6.62 -6.13
CA VAL A 284 18.46 -7.78 -5.29
C VAL A 284 17.54 -8.77 -6.02
N LEU A 285 16.51 -8.29 -6.73
CA LEU A 285 15.62 -9.15 -7.50
C LEU A 285 16.35 -9.87 -8.64
N GLU A 286 17.32 -9.22 -9.30
CA GLU A 286 18.17 -9.85 -10.31
C GLU A 286 19.04 -10.97 -9.72
N ILE A 287 19.61 -10.78 -8.53
CA ILE A 287 20.35 -11.84 -7.82
C ILE A 287 19.44 -13.03 -7.50
N VAL A 288 18.22 -12.76 -7.00
CA VAL A 288 17.25 -13.81 -6.69
C VAL A 288 16.88 -14.59 -7.95
N GLN A 289 16.63 -13.91 -9.08
CA GLN A 289 16.38 -14.59 -10.36
C GLN A 289 17.58 -15.44 -10.82
N GLN A 290 18.80 -14.93 -10.68
CA GLN A 290 20.03 -15.64 -11.07
C GLN A 290 20.33 -16.84 -10.16
N SER A 291 19.82 -16.84 -8.92
CA SER A 291 19.91 -17.98 -8.00
C SER A 291 19.06 -19.18 -8.41
N GLY A 292 18.37 -19.13 -9.55
CA GLY A 292 17.55 -20.22 -10.08
C GLY A 292 16.21 -20.40 -9.39
N VAL A 293 15.91 -19.59 -8.35
CA VAL A 293 14.59 -19.55 -7.69
C VAL A 293 13.54 -19.06 -8.68
N GLN A 294 12.53 -19.91 -8.92
CA GLN A 294 11.42 -19.56 -9.81
C GLN A 294 10.37 -18.81 -9.00
N VAL A 295 10.51 -17.49 -8.92
CA VAL A 295 9.50 -16.61 -8.32
C VAL A 295 8.55 -16.13 -9.43
N PRO A 296 7.23 -16.32 -9.28
CA PRO A 296 6.24 -15.75 -10.20
C PRO A 296 6.46 -14.24 -10.41
N GLY A 297 6.35 -13.77 -11.66
CA GLY A 297 6.60 -12.36 -12.01
C GLY A 297 5.73 -11.37 -11.24
N GLY A 298 4.47 -11.72 -10.95
CA GLY A 298 3.57 -10.89 -10.13
C GLY A 298 4.06 -10.71 -8.69
N ILE A 299 4.67 -11.74 -8.10
CA ILE A 299 5.27 -11.65 -6.75
C ILE A 299 6.50 -10.75 -6.78
N ILE A 300 7.37 -10.89 -7.80
CA ILE A 300 8.54 -10.04 -7.97
C ILE A 300 8.13 -8.57 -8.06
N GLU A 301 7.12 -8.28 -8.89
CA GLU A 301 6.64 -6.92 -9.08
C GLU A 301 5.95 -6.38 -7.84
N HIS A 302 5.16 -7.17 -7.12
CA HIS A 302 4.60 -6.80 -5.83
C HIS A 302 5.70 -6.44 -4.81
N GLN A 303 6.75 -7.25 -4.68
CA GLN A 303 7.83 -6.96 -3.74
C GLN A 303 8.61 -5.70 -4.12
N ARG A 304 8.84 -5.48 -5.43
CA ARG A 304 9.47 -4.26 -5.95
C ARG A 304 8.65 -3.02 -5.59
N THR A 305 7.36 -3.07 -5.92
CA THR A 305 6.43 -1.95 -5.73
C THR A 305 6.21 -1.63 -4.27
N SER A 306 6.02 -2.65 -3.42
CA SER A 306 5.90 -2.53 -1.96
C SER A 306 7.16 -1.94 -1.32
N TYR A 307 8.35 -2.40 -1.70
CA TYR A 307 9.61 -1.82 -1.20
C TYR A 307 9.70 -0.34 -1.55
N LEU A 308 9.51 0.02 -2.82
CA LEU A 308 9.60 1.39 -3.28
C LEU A 308 8.56 2.31 -2.63
N ASP A 309 7.35 1.83 -2.43
CA ASP A 309 6.29 2.61 -1.80
C ASP A 309 6.55 2.88 -0.31
N ASN A 310 7.04 1.88 0.42
CA ASN A 310 7.45 2.07 1.81
C ASN A 310 8.63 3.04 1.90
N ARG A 311 9.63 2.89 1.01
CA ARG A 311 10.77 3.83 0.94
C ARG A 311 10.35 5.24 0.59
N ALA A 312 9.37 5.41 -0.30
CA ALA A 312 8.80 6.70 -0.64
C ALA A 312 8.15 7.37 0.58
N LEU A 313 7.42 6.60 1.40
CA LEU A 313 6.85 7.09 2.66
C LEU A 313 7.91 7.43 3.70
N GLU A 314 8.98 6.64 3.82
CA GLU A 314 10.07 6.85 4.78
C GLU A 314 10.95 8.07 4.45
N THR A 315 11.04 8.43 3.16
CA THR A 315 11.92 9.50 2.66
C THR A 315 11.17 10.73 2.17
N VAL A 316 9.84 10.75 2.31
CA VAL A 316 9.01 11.85 1.87
C VAL A 316 9.47 13.18 2.49
N GLN A 317 9.69 14.18 1.65
CA GLN A 317 9.93 15.54 2.11
C GLN A 317 8.59 16.21 2.44
N ILE A 318 8.36 16.47 3.72
CA ILE A 318 7.13 17.11 4.18
C ILE A 318 7.26 18.62 4.04
N GLU A 319 6.36 19.21 3.27
CA GLU A 319 6.20 20.66 3.19
C GLU A 319 5.11 21.12 4.18
N PRO A 320 5.21 22.32 4.77
CA PRO A 320 4.14 22.86 5.61
C PRO A 320 2.83 23.02 4.82
N TYR A 321 1.71 22.73 5.49
CA TYR A 321 0.36 22.88 4.96
C TYR A 321 -0.53 23.60 5.98
N ASP A 322 -1.20 24.64 5.50
CA ASP A 322 -2.05 25.54 6.28
C ASP A 322 -3.55 25.25 6.09
N GLY A 323 -3.90 24.10 5.50
CA GLY A 323 -5.27 23.61 5.45
C GLY A 323 -5.57 22.59 6.55
N HIS A 324 -6.85 22.28 6.70
CA HIS A 324 -7.31 21.29 7.66
C HIS A 324 -6.91 19.86 7.26
N VAL A 325 -6.34 19.12 8.20
CA VAL A 325 -5.98 17.71 8.04
C VAL A 325 -6.50 16.92 9.23
N THR A 326 -7.18 15.80 8.96
CA THR A 326 -7.56 14.83 9.98
C THR A 326 -6.67 13.60 9.87
N LEU A 327 -5.89 13.31 10.91
CA LEU A 327 -5.13 12.07 11.07
C LEU A 327 -5.96 11.06 11.88
N TYR A 328 -6.40 9.99 11.23
CA TYR A 328 -7.02 8.84 11.91
C TYR A 328 -5.92 7.90 12.39
N MET A 329 -5.66 7.89 13.69
CA MET A 329 -4.47 7.26 14.26
C MET A 329 -4.80 5.93 14.95
N ALA A 330 -4.23 4.84 14.44
CA ALA A 330 -4.23 3.53 15.08
C ALA A 330 -3.25 3.52 16.28
N ASP A 331 -3.36 2.50 17.13
CA ASP A 331 -2.56 2.41 18.36
C ASP A 331 -1.08 2.10 18.07
N ARG A 332 -0.81 1.31 17.02
CA ARG A 332 0.55 0.86 16.69
C ARG A 332 0.71 0.35 15.25
N TYR A 333 1.95 0.22 14.80
CA TYR A 333 2.30 -0.64 13.66
C TYR A 333 2.35 -2.12 14.08
N HIS A 334 2.11 -3.01 13.12
CA HIS A 334 2.29 -4.45 13.29
C HIS A 334 3.78 -4.82 13.33
N ASP A 335 4.10 -5.97 13.92
CA ASP A 335 5.47 -6.35 14.27
C ASP A 335 6.43 -6.41 13.07
N ASP A 336 5.95 -6.85 11.89
CA ASP A 336 6.81 -6.97 10.71
C ASP A 336 7.30 -5.60 10.22
N VAL A 337 6.45 -4.57 10.20
CA VAL A 337 6.88 -3.19 9.86
C VAL A 337 7.91 -2.68 10.86
N ILE A 338 7.75 -3.00 12.15
CA ILE A 338 8.71 -2.61 13.18
C ILE A 338 10.04 -3.39 13.03
N GLU A 339 10.00 -4.64 12.59
CA GLU A 339 11.22 -5.41 12.29
C GLU A 339 11.96 -4.81 11.09
N PHE A 340 11.25 -4.38 10.04
CA PHE A 340 11.87 -3.75 8.87
C PHE A 340 12.35 -2.34 9.15
N GLU A 341 11.67 -1.56 10.00
CA GLU A 341 12.11 -0.24 10.43
C GLU A 341 11.72 0.01 11.91
N PRO A 342 12.65 -0.25 12.85
CA PRO A 342 12.38 -0.16 14.30
C PRO A 342 11.88 1.18 14.80
N ARG A 343 12.15 2.28 14.08
CA ARG A 343 11.70 3.62 14.48
C ARG A 343 10.19 3.80 14.41
N TYR A 344 9.46 2.91 13.71
CA TYR A 344 7.99 2.85 13.76
C TYR A 344 7.43 2.27 15.06
N ALA A 345 8.27 1.69 15.94
CA ALA A 345 7.85 1.31 17.29
C ALA A 345 7.52 2.54 18.16
N ILE A 346 8.04 3.70 17.81
CA ILE A 346 7.82 4.97 18.50
C ILE A 346 6.86 5.80 17.67
N ARG A 347 5.76 6.25 18.27
CA ARG A 347 4.75 7.08 17.62
C ARG A 347 4.50 8.34 18.44
N GLN A 348 4.65 9.50 17.80
CA GLN A 348 4.34 10.78 18.43
C GLN A 348 2.82 10.94 18.58
N PRO A 349 2.31 11.66 19.60
CA PRO A 349 0.87 11.84 19.81
C PRO A 349 0.13 12.50 18.64
N ASP A 350 0.84 13.28 17.82
CA ASP A 350 0.36 13.97 16.62
C ASP A 350 0.72 13.21 15.32
N GLY A 351 1.18 11.96 15.44
CA GLY A 351 1.70 11.16 14.34
C GLY A 351 2.96 11.72 13.67
N GLY A 352 3.61 12.74 14.25
CA GLY A 352 4.76 13.44 13.70
C GLY A 352 4.41 14.56 12.71
N TRP A 353 3.14 14.98 12.64
CA TRP A 353 2.65 15.97 11.67
C TRP A 353 2.47 17.38 12.23
N GLY A 354 2.43 17.55 13.55
CA GLY A 354 2.07 18.83 14.17
C GLY A 354 3.02 19.99 13.88
N GLU A 355 4.28 19.71 13.51
CA GLU A 355 5.23 20.75 13.07
C GLU A 355 4.89 21.28 11.66
N TYR A 356 4.23 20.50 10.82
CA TYR A 356 3.99 20.81 9.41
C TYR A 356 2.56 21.24 9.12
N VAL A 357 1.61 20.86 9.96
CA VAL A 357 0.19 21.10 9.74
C VAL A 357 -0.35 22.06 10.80
N SER A 358 -0.78 23.24 10.37
CA SER A 358 -1.29 24.24 11.31
C SER A 358 -2.66 23.89 11.91
N GLU A 359 -3.49 23.17 11.15
CA GLU A 359 -4.84 22.74 11.56
C GLU A 359 -4.95 21.21 11.54
N LEU A 360 -4.16 20.55 12.39
CA LEU A 360 -4.18 19.10 12.56
C LEU A 360 -5.21 18.67 13.60
N GLU A 361 -6.14 17.82 13.17
CA GLU A 361 -7.01 17.05 14.04
C GLU A 361 -6.51 15.60 14.13
N VAL A 362 -6.42 15.04 15.33
CA VAL A 362 -6.02 13.64 15.54
C VAL A 362 -7.20 12.87 16.11
N VAL A 363 -7.67 11.87 15.37
CA VAL A 363 -8.80 11.02 15.75
C VAL A 363 -8.29 9.62 16.06
N PRO A 364 -8.28 9.18 17.34
CA PRO A 364 -7.84 7.83 17.68
C PRO A 364 -8.87 6.80 17.20
N ILE A 365 -8.44 5.86 16.37
CA ILE A 365 -9.30 4.79 15.82
C ILE A 365 -9.05 3.44 16.50
N GLY A 366 -7.93 3.28 17.19
CA GLY A 366 -7.52 2.05 17.85
C GLY A 366 -7.03 0.97 16.87
N GLY A 367 -6.55 -0.15 17.42
CA GLY A 367 -6.06 -1.30 16.65
C GLY A 367 -4.70 -1.05 15.99
N GLU A 368 -4.35 -1.90 15.02
CA GLU A 368 -3.06 -1.82 14.32
C GLU A 368 -3.17 -1.16 12.94
N HIS A 369 -2.05 -0.63 12.44
CA HIS A 369 -1.93 0.01 11.13
C HIS A 369 -2.62 -0.75 10.00
N ILE A 370 -2.44 -2.08 9.95
CA ILE A 370 -2.98 -2.93 8.89
C ILE A 370 -4.50 -3.10 8.99
N GLN A 371 -5.06 -2.98 10.20
CA GLN A 371 -6.48 -3.13 10.47
C GLN A 371 -7.24 -1.81 10.27
N ALA A 372 -6.54 -0.67 10.20
CA ALA A 372 -7.14 0.65 10.13
C ALA A 372 -8.07 0.85 8.94
N ILE A 373 -7.82 0.13 7.84
CA ILE A 373 -8.59 0.20 6.60
C ILE A 373 -9.73 -0.84 6.52
N ASP A 374 -9.80 -1.72 7.52
CA ASP A 374 -10.74 -2.84 7.57
C ASP A 374 -11.83 -2.67 8.64
N GLU A 375 -12.91 -3.42 8.50
CA GLU A 375 -13.94 -3.55 9.53
C GLU A 375 -13.41 -4.27 10.78
N PRO A 376 -13.79 -3.84 12.01
CA PRO A 376 -14.74 -2.77 12.31
C PRO A 376 -14.12 -1.37 12.46
N ILE A 377 -12.80 -1.23 12.31
CA ILE A 377 -12.08 0.02 12.65
C ILE A 377 -12.43 1.13 11.66
N ILE A 378 -12.50 0.80 10.36
CA ILE A 378 -12.85 1.74 9.29
C ILE A 378 -14.23 2.38 9.48
N ALA A 379 -15.14 1.75 10.23
CA ALA A 379 -16.44 2.33 10.56
C ALA A 379 -16.33 3.61 11.40
N LYS A 380 -15.31 3.74 12.25
CA LYS A 380 -15.06 4.98 13.02
C LYS A 380 -14.62 6.11 12.09
N VAL A 381 -13.75 5.80 11.13
CA VAL A 381 -13.30 6.76 10.10
C VAL A 381 -14.49 7.19 9.25
N GLY A 382 -15.30 6.24 8.77
CA GLY A 382 -16.48 6.54 7.95
C GLY A 382 -17.52 7.40 8.68
N ALA A 383 -17.75 7.15 9.98
CA ALA A 383 -18.65 7.97 10.80
C ALA A 383 -18.15 9.42 10.91
N HIS A 384 -16.89 9.61 11.31
CA HIS A 384 -16.29 10.94 11.44
C HIS A 384 -16.24 11.69 10.10
N MET A 385 -15.82 10.99 9.04
CA MET A 385 -15.75 11.57 7.71
C MET A 385 -17.13 11.94 7.17
N THR A 386 -18.18 11.17 7.47
CA THR A 386 -19.57 11.52 7.10
C THR A 386 -19.97 12.88 7.68
N GLU A 387 -19.68 13.12 8.97
CA GLU A 387 -19.94 14.42 9.60
C GLU A 387 -19.17 15.56 8.92
N ALA A 388 -17.90 15.34 8.55
CA ALA A 388 -17.09 16.31 7.82
C ALA A 388 -17.67 16.62 6.42
N LEU A 389 -18.08 15.59 5.68
CA LEU A 389 -18.69 15.74 4.35
C LEU A 389 -19.99 16.56 4.41
N GLU A 390 -20.87 16.25 5.35
CA GLU A 390 -22.13 16.98 5.55
C GLU A 390 -21.89 18.46 5.88
N ASN A 391 -20.88 18.76 6.69
CA ASN A 391 -20.49 20.12 7.02
C ASN A 391 -19.97 20.90 5.81
N ILE A 392 -19.18 20.26 4.94
CA ILE A 392 -18.66 20.84 3.70
C ILE A 392 -19.82 21.15 2.74
N GLU A 393 -20.75 20.21 2.56
CA GLU A 393 -21.94 20.43 1.73
C GLU A 393 -22.81 21.58 2.26
N ALA A 394 -23.07 21.61 3.57
CA ALA A 394 -23.84 22.69 4.20
C ALA A 394 -23.14 24.06 4.06
N GLY A 395 -21.81 24.09 4.17
CA GLY A 395 -20.99 25.27 3.90
C GLY A 395 -21.15 25.78 2.46
N ARG A 396 -21.13 24.87 1.48
CA ARG A 396 -21.29 25.18 0.06
C ARG A 396 -22.69 25.76 -0.24
N ARG A 397 -23.75 25.13 0.27
CA ARG A 397 -25.15 25.60 0.06
C ARG A 397 -25.34 27.03 0.59
N ARG A 398 -24.79 27.34 1.77
CA ARG A 398 -24.83 28.72 2.32
C ARG A 398 -24.09 29.73 1.44
N LYS A 399 -22.92 29.38 0.90
CA LYS A 399 -22.17 30.29 0.00
C LYS A 399 -22.95 30.57 -1.31
N SER A 400 -23.66 29.58 -1.86
CA SER A 400 -24.48 29.78 -3.06
C SER A 400 -25.74 30.61 -2.81
N GLU A 401 -26.33 30.57 -1.62
CA GLU A 401 -27.52 31.37 -1.27
C GLU A 401 -27.19 32.86 -1.03
N VAL A 402 -25.99 33.16 -0.54
CA VAL A 402 -25.55 34.55 -0.27
C VAL A 402 -25.01 35.25 -1.52
N GLY A 403 -24.61 34.49 -2.55
CA GLY A 403 -24.05 35.00 -3.81
C GLY A 403 -25.06 35.27 -4.94
N ASN A 404 -26.36 35.08 -4.69
CA ASN A 404 -27.45 35.34 -5.66
C ASN A 404 -28.20 36.64 -5.40
#